data_AF-A0A258F0H0-F1
#
_entry.id   AF-A0A258F0H0-F1
#
_cell.length_a   1.000
_cell.length_b   1.000
_cell.length_c   1.000
_cell.angle_alpha   90.00
_cell.angle_beta   90.00
_cell.angle_gamma   90.00
#
_symmetry.space_group_name_H-M   'P 1'
#
loop_
_entity.id
_entity.type
_entity.pdbx_description
1 polymer ?
#
loop_
_entity_poly.entity_id
_entity_poly.type
_entity_poly.pdbx_seq_one_letter_code
_entity_poly.pdbx_strand_id
1 'polypeptide(L)'
;MERSKNEFQKIIMGLLLLFVTTIVKAQTTTYNELYRSQYHFSPQKGWIGDPCGFIHYQDVFHMYWWGHLTSDDLVYYNEENSMAMKEGPENISYFTGSVVIDKKNTAGFGENAYIAIYTIFDKDTKNQSQGISYSLPKLLHPSITSL
;
A
#
# COMPACT_ATOMS: atom_id res chain seq x y z
N MET A 1 9.15 -32.94 -45.85
CA MET A 1 8.34 -32.75 -44.62
C MET A 1 9.16 -32.17 -43.46
N GLU A 2 10.40 -32.62 -43.26
CA GLU A 2 11.27 -32.22 -42.15
C GLU A 2 11.79 -30.77 -42.23
N ARG A 3 12.14 -30.29 -43.43
CA ARG A 3 12.55 -28.89 -43.68
C ARG A 3 11.49 -27.87 -43.25
N SER A 4 10.20 -28.17 -43.44
CA SER A 4 9.09 -27.29 -43.04
C SER A 4 8.91 -27.22 -41.52
N LYS A 5 9.17 -28.32 -40.79
CA LYS A 5 9.13 -28.34 -39.32
C LYS A 5 10.25 -27.48 -38.72
N ASN A 6 11.46 -27.54 -39.30
CA ASN A 6 12.60 -26.76 -38.84
C ASN A 6 12.40 -25.25 -39.06
N GLU A 7 11.80 -24.85 -40.18
CA GLU A 7 11.47 -23.44 -40.43
C GLU A 7 10.36 -22.93 -39.49
N PHE A 8 9.36 -23.77 -39.20
CA PHE A 8 8.32 -23.44 -38.22
C PHE A 8 8.88 -23.30 -36.79
N GLN A 9 9.81 -24.18 -36.38
CA GLN A 9 10.50 -24.08 -35.09
C GLN A 9 11.35 -22.81 -34.98
N LYS A 10 12.05 -22.41 -36.05
CA LYS A 10 12.82 -21.15 -36.07
C LYS A 10 11.91 -19.93 -35.93
N ILE A 11 10.75 -19.93 -36.58
CA ILE A 11 9.76 -18.85 -36.45
C ILE A 11 9.24 -18.75 -35.01
N ILE A 12 8.87 -19.89 -34.39
CA ILE A 12 8.43 -19.91 -32.99
C ILE A 12 9.54 -19.40 -32.07
N MET A 13 10.78 -19.86 -32.25
CA MET A 13 11.91 -19.44 -31.43
C MET A 13 12.23 -17.95 -31.60
N GLY A 14 12.09 -17.41 -32.81
CA GLY A 14 12.21 -15.98 -33.09
C GLY A 14 11.10 -15.15 -32.41
N LEU A 15 9.85 -15.62 -32.44
CA LEU A 15 8.73 -14.96 -31.74
C LEU A 15 8.90 -15.02 -30.21
N LEU A 16 9.39 -16.15 -29.67
CA LEU A 16 9.71 -16.30 -28.26
C LEU A 16 10.83 -15.35 -27.82
N LEU A 17 11.89 -15.22 -28.62
CA LEU A 17 12.96 -14.25 -28.36
C LEU A 17 12.44 -12.80 -28.39
N LEU A 18 11.60 -12.48 -29.37
CA LEU A 18 11.00 -11.16 -29.50
C LEU A 18 10.09 -10.84 -28.29
N PHE A 19 9.33 -11.84 -27.82
CA PHE A 19 8.48 -11.72 -26.64
C PHE A 19 9.29 -11.58 -25.33
N VAL A 20 10.39 -12.30 -25.18
CA VAL A 20 11.28 -12.17 -24.01
C VAL A 20 11.94 -10.79 -23.97
N THR A 21 12.40 -10.28 -25.11
CA THR A 21 13.07 -8.96 -25.17
C THR A 21 12.11 -7.79 -24.91
N THR A 22 10.84 -7.90 -25.28
CA THR A 22 9.83 -6.88 -24.92
C THR A 22 9.47 -6.92 -23.44
N ILE A 23 9.39 -8.10 -22.81
CA ILE A 23 9.18 -8.22 -21.36
C ILE A 23 10.33 -7.57 -20.58
N VAL A 24 11.58 -7.81 -20.98
CA VAL A 24 12.76 -7.23 -20.30
C VAL A 24 12.78 -5.71 -20.43
N LYS A 25 12.41 -5.14 -21.58
CA LYS A 25 12.30 -3.68 -21.75
C LYS A 25 11.14 -3.06 -20.97
N ALA A 26 10.08 -3.81 -20.71
CA ALA A 26 8.91 -3.34 -19.98
C ALA A 26 9.13 -3.31 -18.45
N GLN A 27 10.22 -3.88 -17.94
CA GLN A 27 10.63 -3.70 -16.55
C GLN A 27 11.21 -2.30 -16.36
N THR A 28 10.35 -1.30 -16.20
CA THR A 28 10.72 0.00 -15.67
C THR A 28 11.32 -0.20 -14.29
N THR A 29 12.51 0.36 -14.05
CA THR A 29 13.02 0.48 -12.69
C THR A 29 12.11 1.42 -11.93
N THR A 30 11.41 0.88 -10.93
CA THR A 30 10.48 1.68 -10.11
C THR A 30 11.31 2.71 -9.35
N TYR A 31 10.74 3.92 -9.16
CA TYR A 31 11.37 5.04 -8.46
C TYR A 31 12.55 5.74 -9.17
N ASN A 32 12.84 5.44 -10.45
CA ASN A 32 13.87 6.17 -11.24
C ASN A 32 13.26 7.20 -12.21
N GLU A 33 12.01 7.62 -12.01
CA GLU A 33 11.36 8.59 -12.89
C GLU A 33 11.98 9.99 -12.75
N LEU A 34 11.89 10.78 -13.82
CA LEU A 34 12.23 12.20 -13.77
C LEU A 34 11.40 12.88 -12.67
N TYR A 35 12.07 13.57 -11.73
CA TYR A 35 11.51 14.21 -10.53
C TYR A 35 11.14 13.27 -9.37
N ARG A 36 11.35 11.96 -9.48
CA ARG A 36 11.14 11.07 -8.33
C ARG A 36 12.23 11.29 -7.28
N SER A 37 11.83 11.73 -6.10
CA SER A 37 12.75 11.86 -4.96
C SER A 37 13.31 10.51 -4.55
N GLN A 38 14.62 10.47 -4.29
CA GLN A 38 15.33 9.26 -3.85
C GLN A 38 15.45 9.14 -2.32
N TYR A 39 15.06 10.17 -1.59
CA TYR A 39 15.30 10.30 -0.14
C TYR A 39 14.09 10.87 0.63
N HIS A 40 13.03 11.26 -0.07
CA HIS A 40 11.73 11.54 0.53
C HIS A 40 10.73 10.51 0.04
N PHE A 41 9.88 10.03 0.95
CA PHE A 41 8.79 9.15 0.58
C PHE A 41 7.87 9.79 -0.47
N SER A 42 7.47 8.99 -1.45
CA SER A 42 6.34 9.25 -2.35
C SER A 42 5.72 7.90 -2.69
N PRO A 43 4.40 7.77 -2.86
CA PRO A 43 3.80 6.48 -3.22
C PRO A 43 4.26 6.08 -4.64
N GLN A 44 4.25 4.78 -4.90
CA GLN A 44 4.64 4.21 -6.19
C GLN A 44 3.83 4.85 -7.32
N LYS A 45 2.54 5.09 -7.07
CA LYS A 45 1.60 5.73 -8.00
C LYS A 45 0.50 6.49 -7.26
N GLY A 46 -0.16 7.40 -7.97
CA GLY A 46 -1.31 8.14 -7.48
C GLY A 46 -0.95 9.39 -6.68
N TRP A 47 -1.96 9.93 -5.98
CA TRP A 47 -1.83 11.13 -5.17
C TRP A 47 -1.48 10.78 -3.73
N ILE A 48 -0.65 11.60 -3.09
CA ILE A 48 -0.40 11.58 -1.65
C ILE A 48 -1.03 12.83 -1.04
N GLY A 49 -1.68 12.67 0.11
CA GLY A 49 -2.20 13.76 0.93
C GLY A 49 -1.33 14.01 2.16
N ASP A 50 -1.95 14.50 3.22
CA ASP A 50 -1.29 14.76 4.49
C ASP A 50 -0.72 13.46 5.11
N PRO A 51 0.41 13.54 5.84
CA PRO A 51 0.82 12.45 6.71
C PRO A 51 -0.23 12.25 7.81
N CYS A 52 -0.65 11.01 7.99
CA CYS A 52 -1.63 10.53 8.94
C CYS A 52 -0.99 9.48 9.86
N GLY A 53 -1.49 9.35 11.08
CA GLY A 53 -1.23 8.17 11.91
C GLY A 53 0.24 7.81 12.16
N PHE A 54 1.13 8.80 12.28
CA PHE A 54 2.55 8.53 12.50
C PHE A 54 2.80 7.95 13.90
N ILE A 55 3.29 6.71 13.96
CA ILE A 55 3.57 6.00 15.21
C ILE A 55 4.87 5.20 15.12
N HIS A 56 5.48 4.92 16.27
CA HIS A 56 6.57 3.95 16.40
C HIS A 56 6.10 2.80 17.30
N TYR A 57 6.11 1.58 16.77
CA TYR A 57 5.63 0.41 17.49
C TYR A 57 6.37 -0.85 17.02
N GLN A 58 6.75 -1.71 17.98
CA GLN A 58 7.53 -2.92 17.70
C GLN A 58 8.80 -2.65 16.86
N ASP A 59 9.52 -1.59 17.22
CA ASP A 59 10.76 -1.14 16.58
C ASP A 59 10.64 -0.76 15.09
N VAL A 60 9.42 -0.46 14.64
CA VAL A 60 9.11 0.00 13.29
C VAL A 60 8.36 1.33 13.34
N PHE A 61 8.74 2.27 12.47
CA PHE A 61 7.97 3.48 12.21
C PHE A 61 6.86 3.19 11.20
N HIS A 62 5.63 3.54 11.53
CA HIS A 62 4.49 3.48 10.64
C HIS A 62 4.04 4.89 10.31
N MET A 63 3.82 5.18 9.03
CA MET A 63 3.18 6.41 8.59
C MET A 63 2.07 6.07 7.59
N TYR A 64 0.97 6.80 7.67
CA TYR A 64 -0.16 6.63 6.79
C TYR A 64 -0.37 7.89 5.97
N TRP A 65 -1.04 7.75 4.84
CA TRP A 65 -1.73 8.82 4.11
C TRP A 65 -3.11 8.31 3.68
N TRP A 66 -3.60 7.34 4.47
CA TRP A 66 -4.57 6.30 4.14
C TRP A 66 -4.13 5.28 3.08
N GLY A 67 -2.96 5.43 2.48
CA GLY A 67 -2.05 4.30 2.30
C GLY A 67 -1.18 4.11 3.55
N HIS A 68 -0.25 3.16 3.52
CA HIS A 68 0.59 2.78 4.66
C HIS A 68 2.02 2.50 4.20
N LEU A 69 2.98 3.06 4.92
CA LEU A 69 4.39 2.72 4.81
C LEU A 69 4.98 2.34 6.17
N THR A 70 6.07 1.59 6.12
CA THR A 70 6.94 1.28 7.25
C THR A 70 8.37 1.73 6.99
N SER A 71 9.12 1.97 8.05
CA SER A 71 10.56 2.23 8.00
C SER A 71 11.21 1.85 9.33
N ASP A 72 12.43 1.34 9.28
CA ASP A 72 13.21 1.05 10.48
C ASP A 72 14.06 2.27 10.91
N ASP A 73 14.27 3.24 10.02
CA ASP A 73 15.23 4.33 10.21
C ASP A 73 14.79 5.71 9.70
N LEU A 74 13.57 5.84 9.18
CA LEU A 74 13.02 7.05 8.56
C LEU A 74 13.78 7.53 7.31
N VAL A 75 14.57 6.65 6.68
CA VAL A 75 15.30 6.93 5.44
C VAL A 75 14.88 5.94 4.35
N TYR A 76 14.85 4.65 4.66
CA TYR A 76 14.38 3.61 3.74
C TYR A 76 12.93 3.25 4.08
N TYR A 77 12.03 3.51 3.12
CA TYR A 77 10.60 3.31 3.28
C TYR A 77 10.12 2.09 2.48
N ASN A 78 9.30 1.25 3.10
CA ASN A 78 8.55 0.20 2.44
C ASN A 78 7.08 0.63 2.31
N GLU A 79 6.56 0.72 1.09
CA GLU A 79 5.11 0.92 0.88
C GLU A 79 4.39 -0.42 1.10
N GLU A 80 3.64 -0.52 2.19
CA GLU A 80 2.92 -1.74 2.59
C GLU A 80 1.61 -1.90 1.82
N ASN A 81 0.88 -0.80 1.64
CA ASN A 81 -0.32 -0.74 0.84
C ASN A 81 -0.66 0.71 0.44
N SER A 82 -1.41 0.86 -0.65
CA SER A 82 -1.91 2.15 -1.12
C SER A 82 -3.28 2.54 -0.57
N MET A 83 -3.94 1.63 0.19
CA MET A 83 -5.27 1.83 0.76
C MET A 83 -5.45 0.96 2.01
N ALA A 84 -5.26 1.57 3.18
CA ALA A 84 -5.46 0.96 4.48
C ALA A 84 -6.93 0.99 4.92
N MET A 85 -7.67 2.03 4.54
CA MET A 85 -9.09 2.19 4.88
C MET A 85 -9.95 1.47 3.84
N LYS A 86 -10.68 0.43 4.26
CA LYS A 86 -11.51 -0.39 3.38
C LYS A 86 -12.94 -0.48 3.90
N GLU A 87 -13.83 -0.97 3.04
CA GLU A 87 -15.22 -1.31 3.40
C GLU A 87 -16.08 -0.15 3.97
N GLY A 88 -15.64 1.10 3.77
CA GLY A 88 -16.44 2.27 4.13
C GLY A 88 -17.58 2.55 3.15
N PRO A 89 -18.59 3.31 3.56
CA PRO A 89 -19.62 3.82 2.65
C PRO A 89 -19.00 4.58 1.46
N GLU A 90 -19.53 4.39 0.26
CA GLU A 90 -19.01 5.07 -0.94
C GLU A 90 -19.15 6.59 -0.88
N ASN A 91 -20.15 7.09 -0.14
CA ASN A 91 -20.46 8.51 -0.01
C ASN A 91 -19.57 9.25 1.01
N ILE A 92 -18.60 8.57 1.64
CA ILE A 92 -17.64 9.23 2.53
C ILE A 92 -16.23 9.31 1.94
N SER A 93 -15.44 10.22 2.48
CA SER A 93 -13.99 10.30 2.28
C SER A 93 -13.27 10.28 3.62
N TYR A 94 -12.17 9.54 3.67
CA TYR A 94 -11.25 9.50 4.81
C TYR A 94 -10.30 10.70 4.73
N PHE A 95 -10.52 11.70 5.58
CA PHE A 95 -9.63 12.83 5.74
C PHE A 95 -8.60 12.55 6.83
N THR A 96 -7.65 13.48 7.03
CA THR A 96 -6.50 13.35 7.93
C THR A 96 -6.89 12.89 9.33
N GLY A 97 -6.00 12.13 9.95
CA GLY A 97 -6.22 11.51 11.25
C GLY A 97 -4.94 11.01 11.91
N SER A 98 -5.14 10.33 13.04
CA SER A 98 -4.11 9.75 13.89
C SER A 98 -4.33 8.26 14.08
N VAL A 99 -3.30 7.56 14.55
CA VAL A 99 -3.35 6.14 14.90
C VAL A 99 -2.72 6.01 16.28
N VAL A 100 -3.29 5.14 17.11
CA VAL A 100 -2.74 4.77 18.41
C VAL A 100 -2.74 3.26 18.56
N ILE A 101 -1.86 2.73 19.41
CA ILE A 101 -1.88 1.31 19.79
C ILE A 101 -2.60 1.16 21.12
N ASP A 102 -3.77 0.51 21.09
CA ASP A 102 -4.54 0.18 22.28
C ASP A 102 -4.01 -1.09 22.95
N LYS A 103 -2.89 -0.94 23.66
CA LYS A 103 -2.17 -2.06 24.30
C LYS A 103 -3.00 -2.85 25.30
N LYS A 104 -4.03 -2.23 25.90
CA LYS A 104 -4.81 -2.81 27.00
C LYS A 104 -6.25 -3.10 26.62
N ASN A 105 -6.57 -3.09 25.31
CA ASN A 105 -7.93 -3.32 24.82
C ASN A 105 -8.97 -2.40 25.50
N THR A 106 -8.61 -1.14 25.74
CA THR A 106 -9.50 -0.14 26.35
C THR A 106 -10.69 0.20 25.47
N ALA A 107 -10.55 0.05 24.15
CA ALA A 107 -11.60 0.26 23.16
C ALA A 107 -12.45 -0.99 22.88
N GLY A 108 -12.05 -2.17 23.37
CA GLY A 108 -12.79 -3.42 23.21
C GLY A 108 -12.55 -4.17 21.89
N PHE A 109 -11.62 -3.72 21.05
CA PHE A 109 -11.35 -4.31 19.73
C PHE A 109 -10.24 -5.38 19.71
N GLY A 110 -9.55 -5.59 20.83
CA GLY A 110 -8.45 -6.52 21.00
C GLY A 110 -7.21 -5.87 21.61
N GLU A 111 -6.38 -6.65 22.32
CA GLU A 111 -5.11 -6.14 22.84
C GLU A 111 -4.15 -5.79 21.71
N ASN A 112 -3.44 -4.67 21.87
CA ASN A 112 -2.50 -4.13 20.89
C ASN A 112 -3.13 -3.80 19.54
N ALA A 113 -4.45 -3.58 19.49
CA ALA A 113 -5.13 -3.13 18.29
C ALA A 113 -4.59 -1.75 17.85
N TYR A 114 -4.38 -1.59 16.55
CA TYR A 114 -4.18 -0.30 15.93
C TYR A 114 -5.54 0.37 15.86
N ILE A 115 -5.70 1.55 16.46
CA ILE A 115 -6.93 2.33 16.40
C ILE A 115 -6.64 3.59 15.59
N ALA A 116 -7.26 3.70 14.42
CA ALA A 116 -7.26 4.91 13.61
C ALA A 116 -8.42 5.82 14.04
N ILE A 117 -8.14 7.11 14.24
CA ILE A 117 -9.13 8.15 14.52
C ILE A 117 -8.94 9.25 13.48
N TYR A 118 -10.00 9.57 12.74
CA TYR A 118 -9.88 10.40 11.55
C TYR A 118 -11.15 11.21 11.29
N THR A 119 -11.01 12.21 10.41
CA THR A 119 -12.18 12.96 9.95
C THR A 119 -12.89 12.19 8.85
N ILE A 120 -14.18 11.92 9.04
CA ILE A 120 -15.08 11.48 7.98
C ILE A 120 -15.63 12.73 7.31
N PHE A 121 -15.40 12.85 6.00
CA PHE A 121 -16.08 13.84 5.18
C PHE A 121 -17.23 13.19 4.43
N ASP A 122 -18.46 13.57 4.76
CA ASP A 122 -19.66 13.15 4.06
C ASP A 122 -19.83 13.99 2.77
N LYS A 123 -19.81 13.32 1.61
CA LYS A 123 -19.79 14.01 0.32
C LYS A 123 -21.11 14.67 -0.03
N ASP A 124 -22.23 14.22 0.53
CA ASP A 124 -23.56 14.73 0.19
C ASP A 124 -23.88 15.97 1.03
N THR A 125 -23.73 15.84 2.35
CA THR A 125 -24.04 16.87 3.34
C THR A 125 -22.91 17.88 3.53
N LYS A 126 -21.67 17.52 3.11
CA LYS A 126 -20.43 18.27 3.37
C LYS A 126 -20.05 18.35 4.85
N ASN A 127 -20.72 17.56 5.70
CA ASN A 127 -20.39 17.51 7.12
C ASN A 127 -19.05 16.81 7.34
N GLN A 128 -18.35 17.27 8.37
CA GLN A 128 -17.15 16.63 8.89
C GLN A 128 -17.46 16.09 10.29
N SER A 129 -17.25 14.80 10.48
CA SER A 129 -17.42 14.12 11.76
C SER A 129 -16.16 13.32 12.09
N GLN A 130 -16.06 12.81 13.32
CA GLN A 130 -14.95 11.97 13.73
C GLN A 130 -15.35 10.49 13.60
N GLY A 131 -14.51 9.72 12.94
CA GLY A 131 -14.65 8.27 12.76
C GLY A 131 -13.52 7.53 13.45
N ILE A 132 -13.76 6.26 13.76
CA ILE A 132 -12.74 5.33 14.22
C ILE A 132 -12.75 4.06 13.37
N SER A 133 -11.58 3.46 13.20
CA SER A 133 -11.40 2.12 12.64
C SER A 133 -10.34 1.39 13.44
N TYR A 134 -10.35 0.06 13.40
CA TYR A 134 -9.34 -0.73 14.09
C TYR A 134 -8.73 -1.80 13.18
N SER A 135 -7.51 -2.21 13.51
CA SER A 135 -6.84 -3.36 12.94
C SER A 135 -6.18 -4.16 14.04
N LEU A 136 -6.37 -5.48 14.02
CA LEU A 136 -5.67 -6.37 14.94
C LEU A 136 -4.22 -6.56 14.46
N PRO A 137 -3.25 -6.62 15.38
CA PRO A 137 -1.89 -6.99 15.00
C PRO A 137 -1.93 -8.36 14.32
N LYS A 138 -1.20 -8.50 13.21
CA LYS A 138 -1.05 -9.81 12.58
C LYS A 138 -0.48 -10.77 13.63
N LEU A 139 -1.20 -11.84 13.93
CA LEU A 139 -0.60 -12.98 14.62
C LEU A 139 0.62 -13.40 13.78
N LEU A 140 1.74 -13.73 14.42
CA LEU A 140 2.96 -14.20 13.76
C LEU A 140 2.79 -15.57 13.04
N HIS A 141 1.56 -15.95 12.67
CA HIS A 141 1.20 -17.16 11.95
C HIS A 141 0.33 -16.83 10.73
N PRO A 142 0.66 -17.34 9.52
CA PRO A 142 0.04 -16.92 8.29
C PRO A 142 -1.29 -17.63 8.09
N SER A 143 -2.38 -17.00 8.52
CA SER A 143 -3.70 -17.30 7.97
C SER A 143 -4.60 -16.09 8.11
N ILE A 144 -4.71 -15.37 6.98
CA ILE A 144 -5.89 -14.65 6.51
C ILE A 144 -6.62 -13.81 7.58
N THR A 145 -6.38 -12.50 7.59
CA THR A 145 -7.45 -11.51 7.39
C THR A 145 -6.79 -10.23 6.88
N SER A 146 -7.02 -9.90 5.60
CA SER A 146 -6.76 -8.56 5.09
C SER A 146 -7.87 -7.63 5.58
N LEU A 147 -7.50 -6.38 5.88
CA LEU A 147 -8.42 -5.24 5.81
C LEU A 147 -9.19 -5.26 4.49
#